data_AF-A0A7S3F5R2-F1
#
_entry.id   AF-A0A7S3F5R2-F1
#
_cell.length_a   1.000
_cell.length_b   1.000
_cell.length_c   1.000
_cell.angle_alpha   90.00
_cell.angle_beta   90.00
_cell.angle_gamma   90.00
#
_symmetry.space_group_name_H-M   'P 1'
#
loop_
_entity.id
_entity.type
_entity.pdbx_description
1 polymer ?
#
loop_
_entity_poly.entity_id
_entity_poly.type
_entity_poly.pdbx_seq_one_letter_code
_entity_poly.pdbx_strand_id
1 'polypeptide(L)'
;MAIAYWIFLGSLLAYFCNTWGNQHVHASVVGIYSAMQPVFTIAVGEIVISMTPPPHEGLHPANLADLGILAIFAGLGLVVREAHKVPADPSDPLNDPLNDPFRPTDDLLDVQPTEALTGAGSGYEPESPRGRPAPCGDAGALPQQRLLEQRGAGLLEQR
;
A
#
# COMPACT_ATOMS: atom_id res chain seq x y z
N MET A 1 -14.60 30.15 2.19
CA MET A 1 -13.21 30.04 1.68
C MET A 1 -12.24 29.42 2.68
N ALA A 2 -12.28 29.74 3.98
CA ALA A 2 -11.37 29.14 4.98
C ALA A 2 -11.40 27.60 5.03
N ILE A 3 -12.59 26.99 4.91
CA ILE A 3 -12.77 25.53 4.89
C ILE A 3 -12.02 24.85 3.73
N ALA A 4 -11.95 25.51 2.57
CA ALA A 4 -11.27 24.95 1.40
C ALA A 4 -9.76 24.78 1.65
N TYR A 5 -9.13 25.73 2.36
CA TYR A 5 -7.72 25.62 2.73
C TYR A 5 -7.45 24.47 3.70
N TRP A 6 -8.36 24.26 4.67
CA TRP A 6 -8.27 23.13 5.60
C TRP A 6 -8.40 21.79 4.90
N ILE A 7 -9.37 21.65 3.98
CA ILE A 7 -9.54 20.44 3.19
C ILE A 7 -8.31 20.19 2.32
N PHE A 8 -7.80 21.23 1.65
CA PHE A 8 -6.63 21.13 0.79
C PHE A 8 -5.38 20.72 1.58
N LEU A 9 -5.08 21.42 2.68
CA LEU A 9 -3.90 21.14 3.51
C LEU A 9 -4.00 19.77 4.19
N GLY A 10 -5.19 19.40 4.66
CA GLY A 10 -5.45 18.07 5.22
C GLY A 10 -5.25 16.95 4.21
N SER A 11 -5.70 17.16 2.97
CA SER A 11 -5.52 16.20 1.88
C SER A 11 -4.04 16.06 1.50
N LEU A 12 -3.30 17.17 1.44
CA LEU A 12 -1.87 17.18 1.14
C LEU A 12 -1.08 16.43 2.22
N LEU A 13 -1.38 16.69 3.49
CA LEU A 13 -0.75 16.04 4.63
C LEU A 13 -1.06 14.54 4.66
N ALA A 14 -2.32 14.16 4.44
CA ALA A 14 -2.73 12.76 4.38
C ALA A 14 -2.02 12.01 3.26
N TYR A 15 -1.90 12.61 2.08
CA TYR A 15 -1.17 12.03 0.95
C TYR A 15 0.33 11.89 1.24
N PHE A 16 0.94 12.91 1.86
CA PHE A 16 2.35 12.87 2.25
C PHE A 16 2.61 11.77 3.28
N CYS A 17 1.79 11.68 4.34
CA CYS A 17 1.88 10.60 5.33
C CYS A 17 1.70 9.21 4.72
N ASN A 18 0.78 9.06 3.76
CA ASN A 18 0.58 7.78 3.08
C ASN A 18 1.78 7.41 2.19
N THR A 19 2.33 8.38 1.45
CA THR A 19 3.52 8.16 0.62
C THR A 19 4.72 7.81 1.48
N TRP A 20 4.94 8.55 2.56
CA TRP A 20 6.02 8.29 3.52
C TRP A 20 5.84 6.94 4.24
N GLY A 21 4.61 6.61 4.65
CA GLY A 21 4.28 5.34 5.29
C GLY A 21 4.56 4.13 4.39
N ASN A 22 4.23 4.22 3.10
CA ASN A 22 4.55 3.14 2.13
C ASN A 22 6.06 2.93 1.90
N GLN A 23 6.90 3.94 2.19
CA GLN A 23 8.36 3.80 2.09
C GLN A 23 8.97 3.11 3.31
N HIS A 24 8.33 3.19 4.48
CA HIS A 24 8.92 2.75 5.76
C HIS A 24 8.15 1.60 6.44
N VAL A 25 6.94 1.30 5.97
CA VAL A 25 6.02 0.35 6.61
C VAL A 25 5.47 -0.61 5.55
N HIS A 26 5.30 -1.88 5.92
CA HIS A 26 4.63 -2.87 5.07
C HIS A 26 3.25 -2.38 4.62
N ALA A 27 2.94 -2.61 3.33
CA ALA A 27 1.68 -2.23 2.71
C ALA A 27 0.43 -2.76 3.45
N SER A 28 0.55 -3.88 4.17
CA SER A 28 -0.52 -4.43 5.00
C SER A 28 -0.95 -3.49 6.13
N VAL A 29 0.00 -2.82 6.80
CA VAL A 29 -0.27 -1.86 7.87
C VAL A 29 -0.92 -0.60 7.31
N VAL A 30 -0.47 -0.15 6.14
CA VAL A 30 -1.07 1.00 5.43
C VAL A 30 -2.52 0.70 5.06
N GLY A 31 -2.81 -0.52 4.58
CA GLY A 31 -4.17 -0.96 4.28
C GLY A 31 -5.10 -0.97 5.50
N ILE A 32 -4.59 -1.39 6.66
CA ILE A 32 -5.34 -1.35 7.93
C ILE A 32 -5.70 0.10 8.30
N TYR A 33 -4.78 1.05 8.10
CA TYR A 33 -5.03 2.46 8.37
C TYR A 33 -6.17 3.03 7.53
N SER A 34 -6.27 2.64 6.26
CA SER A 34 -7.40 3.04 5.41
C SER A 34 -8.73 2.48 5.91
N ALA A 35 -8.75 1.26 6.44
CA ALA A 35 -9.96 0.67 7.03
C ALA A 35 -10.44 1.39 8.31
N MET A 36 -9.53 2.04 9.04
CA MET A 36 -9.83 2.79 10.27
C MET A 36 -10.45 4.17 10.02
N GLN A 37 -10.25 4.77 8.83
CA GLN A 37 -10.78 6.10 8.49
C GLN A 37 -12.28 6.28 8.77
N PRO A 38 -13.19 5.41 8.28
CA PRO A 38 -14.62 5.54 8.57
C PRO A 38 -14.96 5.47 10.06
N VAL A 39 -14.23 4.66 10.83
CA VAL A 39 -14.41 4.55 12.29
C VAL A 39 -14.10 5.87 12.97
N PHE A 40 -12.98 6.51 12.61
CA PHE A 40 -12.62 7.82 13.13
C PHE A 40 -13.62 8.91 12.72
N THR A 41 -14.13 8.89 11.49
CA THR A 41 -15.13 9.87 11.03
C THR A 41 -16.39 9.81 11.89
N ILE A 42 -16.88 8.61 12.22
CA ILE A 42 -18.08 8.44 13.05
C ILE A 42 -17.78 8.85 14.50
N ALA A 43 -16.65 8.43 15.06
CA ALA A 43 -16.25 8.83 16.41
C ALA A 43 -16.15 10.36 16.57
N VAL A 44 -15.54 11.05 15.60
CA VAL A 44 -15.47 12.51 15.59
C VAL A 44 -16.87 13.13 15.44
N GLY A 45 -17.74 12.55 14.60
CA GLY A 45 -19.13 12.97 14.46
C GLY A 45 -19.90 12.93 15.78
N GLU A 46 -19.83 11.81 16.50
CA GLU A 46 -20.45 11.63 17.82
C GLU A 46 -19.89 12.60 18.86
N ILE A 47 -18.56 12.83 18.85
CA ILE A 47 -17.93 13.83 19.74
C ILE A 47 -18.50 15.22 19.45
N VAL A 48 -18.57 15.63 18.18
CA VAL A 48 -19.10 16.95 17.79
C VAL A 48 -20.56 17.12 18.22
N ILE A 49 -21.39 16.08 18.04
CA ILE A 49 -22.78 16.09 18.52
C ILE A 49 -22.83 16.26 20.05
N SER A 50 -22.01 15.50 20.78
CA SER A 50 -21.99 15.55 22.26
C SER A 50 -21.53 16.90 22.83
N MET A 51 -20.67 17.62 22.10
CA MET A 51 -20.11 18.90 22.53
C MET A 51 -20.93 20.11 22.08
N THR A 52 -21.88 19.94 21.17
CA THR A 52 -22.65 21.04 20.58
C THR A 52 -24.07 21.08 21.16
N PRO A 53 -24.56 22.21 21.68
CA PRO A 53 -25.93 22.29 22.21
C PRO A 53 -27.01 22.18 21.09
N PRO A 54 -28.25 21.76 21.42
CA PRO A 54 -29.34 21.70 20.45
C PRO A 54 -29.76 23.11 19.97
N PRO A 55 -30.30 23.28 18.74
CA PRO A 55 -30.67 22.25 17.76
C PRO A 55 -29.47 21.80 16.91
N HIS A 56 -29.25 20.49 16.85
CA HIS A 56 -28.23 19.92 15.98
C HIS A 56 -28.80 19.97 14.55
N GLU A 57 -28.24 20.81 13.67
CA GLU A 57 -28.76 21.07 12.32
C GLU A 57 -28.75 19.80 11.43
N GLY A 58 -29.73 18.91 11.63
CA GLY A 58 -29.87 17.66 10.87
C GLY A 58 -28.87 16.56 11.26
N LEU A 59 -28.03 16.75 12.28
CA LEU A 59 -27.21 15.66 12.83
C LEU A 59 -28.07 14.78 13.72
N HIS A 60 -28.41 13.60 13.23
CA HIS A 60 -29.08 12.58 14.02
C HIS A 60 -28.04 11.75 14.78
N PRO A 61 -28.31 11.40 16.05
CA PRO A 61 -27.48 10.46 16.77
C PRO A 61 -27.48 9.09 16.06
N ALA A 62 -26.38 8.35 16.24
CA ALA A 62 -26.22 6.91 16.02
C ALA A 62 -27.47 6.18 15.46
N ASN A 63 -27.44 5.87 14.16
CA ASN A 63 -28.53 5.19 13.44
C ASN A 63 -28.04 3.85 12.86
N LEU A 64 -28.86 3.12 12.12
CA LEU A 64 -28.52 1.86 11.42
C LEU A 64 -27.20 1.90 10.61
N ALA A 65 -26.68 3.09 10.28
CA ALA A 65 -25.36 3.30 9.72
C ALA A 65 -24.22 2.77 10.63
N ASP A 66 -24.39 2.77 11.95
CA ASP A 66 -23.42 2.25 12.91
C ASP A 66 -23.30 0.73 12.88
N LEU A 67 -24.28 0.03 12.29
CA LEU A 67 -24.14 -1.39 11.98
C LEU A 67 -22.98 -1.64 11.01
N GLY A 68 -22.69 -0.65 10.14
CA GLY A 68 -21.54 -0.67 9.26
C GLY A 68 -20.21 -0.69 10.02
N ILE A 69 -20.13 -0.05 11.19
CA ILE A 69 -18.94 -0.08 12.05
C ILE A 69 -18.66 -1.50 12.54
N LEU A 70 -19.70 -2.23 12.96
CA LEU A 70 -19.56 -3.63 13.36
C LEU A 70 -19.06 -4.50 12.21
N ALA A 71 -19.53 -4.26 10.99
CA ALA A 71 -19.05 -4.95 9.79
C ALA A 71 -17.58 -4.61 9.48
N ILE A 72 -17.15 -3.36 9.65
CA ILE A 72 -15.75 -2.93 9.49
C ILE A 72 -14.86 -3.62 10.53
N PHE A 73 -15.25 -3.61 11.81
CA PHE A 73 -14.49 -4.30 12.87
C PHE A 73 -14.45 -5.81 12.66
N ALA A 74 -15.54 -6.43 12.21
CA ALA A 74 -15.57 -7.85 11.88
C ALA A 74 -14.64 -8.18 10.71
N GLY A 75 -14.66 -7.38 9.63
CA GLY A 75 -13.76 -7.51 8.49
C GLY A 75 -12.30 -7.34 8.88
N LEU A 76 -11.98 -6.29 9.65
CA LEU A 76 -10.63 -6.05 10.15
C LEU A 76 -10.15 -7.20 11.06
N GLY A 77 -11.01 -7.67 11.97
CA GLY A 77 -10.70 -8.80 12.85
C GLY A 77 -10.44 -10.09 12.08
N LEU A 78 -11.18 -10.33 10.98
CA LEU A 78 -10.95 -11.48 10.11
C LEU A 78 -9.59 -11.38 9.40
N VAL A 79 -9.26 -10.22 8.82
CA VAL A 79 -7.96 -9.96 8.16
C VAL A 79 -6.80 -10.14 9.14
N VAL A 80 -6.89 -9.56 10.34
CA VAL A 80 -5.84 -9.68 11.38
C VAL A 80 -5.69 -11.14 11.83
N ARG A 81 -6.80 -11.86 11.99
CA ARG A 81 -6.77 -13.28 12.35
C ARG A 81 -6.13 -14.14 11.26
N GLU A 82 -6.35 -13.85 9.99
CA GLU A 82 -5.67 -14.55 8.88
C GLU A 82 -4.18 -14.19 8.82
N ALA A 83 -3.82 -12.92 9.02
CA ALA A 83 -2.43 -12.49 9.08
C ALA A 83 -1.63 -13.23 10.17
N HIS A 84 -2.22 -13.51 11.33
CA HIS A 84 -1.58 -14.29 12.39
C HIS A 84 -1.45 -15.79 12.11
N LYS A 85 -2.21 -16.33 11.16
CA LYS A 85 -2.23 -17.77 10.87
C LYS A 85 -1.20 -18.20 9.85
N VAL A 86 -0.61 -17.28 9.10
CA VAL A 86 0.48 -17.59 8.15
C VAL A 86 1.72 -17.89 9.00
N PRO A 87 2.12 -19.17 9.16
CA PRO A 87 3.39 -19.48 9.80
C PRO A 87 4.48 -18.89 8.90
N ALA A 88 5.52 -18.28 9.49
CA ALA A 88 6.69 -17.90 8.72
C ALA A 88 7.25 -19.18 8.08
N ASP A 89 6.98 -19.38 6.79
CA ASP A 89 7.53 -20.50 6.06
C ASP A 89 9.04 -20.26 5.95
N PRO A 90 9.88 -21.10 6.57
CA PRO A 90 11.33 -20.93 6.52
C PRO A 90 11.90 -21.11 5.11
N SER A 91 11.09 -21.58 4.15
CA SER A 91 11.44 -21.68 2.75
C SER A 91 10.99 -20.50 1.89
N ASP A 92 10.31 -19.51 2.47
CA ASP A 92 9.97 -18.27 1.76
C ASP A 92 11.23 -17.40 1.60
N PRO A 93 11.75 -17.20 0.37
CA PRO A 93 12.95 -16.40 0.12
C PRO A 93 12.78 -14.92 0.49
N LEU A 94 11.55 -14.47 0.79
CA LEU A 94 11.26 -13.12 1.32
C LEU A 94 11.51 -13.00 2.83
N ASN A 95 11.53 -14.12 3.56
CA ASN A 95 11.86 -14.19 4.99
C ASN A 95 13.33 -14.58 5.24
N ASP A 96 14.13 -14.75 4.17
CA ASP A 96 15.56 -14.97 4.31
C ASP A 96 16.24 -13.66 4.73
N PRO A 97 16.75 -13.54 5.98
CA PRO A 97 17.43 -12.32 6.44
C PRO A 97 18.71 -12.01 5.65
N LEU A 98 19.16 -12.91 4.77
CA LEU A 98 20.27 -12.70 3.84
C LEU A 98 19.86 -12.04 2.52
N ASN A 99 18.57 -12.02 2.18
CA ASN A 99 18.06 -11.54 0.89
C ASN A 99 17.22 -10.26 1.01
N ASP A 100 17.32 -9.54 2.13
CA ASP A 100 16.72 -8.21 2.30
C ASP A 100 17.58 -7.16 1.55
N PRO A 101 17.15 -6.67 0.37
CA PRO A 101 17.92 -5.71 -0.42
C PRO A 101 17.99 -4.32 0.23
N PHE A 102 17.25 -4.10 1.33
CA PHE A 102 17.22 -2.85 2.09
C PHE A 102 17.88 -2.96 3.45
N ARG A 103 18.51 -4.10 3.78
CA ARG A 103 19.33 -4.18 4.99
C ARG A 103 20.45 -3.15 4.85
N PRO A 104 20.51 -2.13 5.72
CA PRO A 104 21.58 -1.16 5.68
C PRO A 104 22.90 -1.92 5.78
N THR A 105 23.69 -1.90 4.72
CA THR A 105 25.06 -2.42 4.74
C THR A 105 25.92 -1.43 5.52
N ASP A 106 25.58 -1.19 6.78
CA ASP A 106 26.36 -0.35 7.69
C ASP A 106 27.72 -1.01 8.01
N ASP A 107 27.90 -2.28 7.62
CA ASP A 107 29.17 -3.02 7.69
C ASP A 107 30.14 -2.71 6.51
N LEU A 108 29.79 -1.82 5.58
CA LEU A 108 30.69 -1.39 4.49
C LEU A 108 31.42 -0.06 4.78
N LEU A 109 31.73 0.20 6.05
CA LEU A 109 32.57 1.33 6.48
C LEU A 109 33.87 0.92 7.20
N ASP A 110 34.32 -0.33 7.04
CA ASP A 110 35.73 -0.68 7.22
C ASP A 110 36.51 -0.34 5.94
N VAL A 111 36.58 0.96 5.64
CA VAL A 111 37.55 1.51 4.69
C VAL A 111 38.93 1.37 5.34
N GLN A 112 39.58 0.25 5.05
CA GLN A 112 41.02 0.07 5.23
C GLN A 112 41.75 1.27 4.61
N PRO A 113 42.65 1.96 5.35
CA PRO A 113 43.46 3.02 4.77
C PRO A 113 44.45 2.41 3.78
N THR A 114 44.22 2.65 2.49
CA THR A 114 45.10 2.25 1.39
C THR A 114 46.44 2.97 1.52
N GLU A 115 47.41 2.32 2.15
CA GLU A 115 48.82 2.63 1.92
C GLU A 115 49.20 2.22 0.49
N ALA A 116 49.96 3.11 -0.12
CA ALA A 116 50.42 3.08 -1.49
C ALA A 116 51.23 1.81 -1.86
N LEU A 117 51.18 1.41 -3.13
CA LEU A 117 52.32 1.47 -4.06
C LEU A 117 52.00 0.75 -5.40
N THR A 118 52.17 1.50 -6.49
CA THR A 118 53.03 1.15 -7.64
C THR A 118 52.84 -0.21 -8.33
N GLY A 119 52.24 -0.18 -9.52
CA GLY A 119 52.30 -1.32 -10.44
C GLY A 119 51.65 -1.02 -11.79
N ALA A 120 52.47 -0.55 -12.73
CA ALA A 120 52.10 -0.41 -14.14
C ALA A 120 51.88 -1.78 -14.81
N GLY A 121 50.89 -1.86 -15.70
CA GLY A 121 50.66 -2.99 -16.62
C GLY A 121 49.19 -3.03 -17.04
N SER A 122 48.82 -2.38 -18.15
CA SER A 122 48.75 -3.01 -19.48
C SER A 122 47.72 -4.14 -19.54
N GLY A 123 46.55 -3.85 -20.12
CA GLY A 123 45.52 -4.85 -20.42
C GLY A 123 44.11 -4.28 -20.45
N TYR A 124 43.83 -3.34 -21.37
CA TYR A 124 42.44 -3.07 -21.77
C TYR A 124 41.98 -4.25 -22.65
N GLU A 125 41.26 -5.21 -22.06
CA GLU A 125 40.38 -6.10 -22.81
C GLU A 125 39.01 -5.43 -22.94
N PRO A 126 38.52 -5.16 -24.16
CA PRO A 126 37.16 -4.67 -24.36
C PRO A 126 36.18 -5.84 -24.21
N GLU A 127 35.52 -5.94 -23.06
CA GLU A 127 34.39 -6.86 -22.92
C GLU A 127 33.21 -6.42 -23.80
N SER A 128 32.78 -7.41 -24.59
CA SER A 128 31.78 -7.41 -25.63
C SER A 128 30.38 -6.95 -25.16
N PRO A 129 29.67 -6.11 -25.95
CA PRO A 129 28.29 -5.75 -25.67
C PRO A 129 27.33 -6.83 -26.20
N ARG A 130 27.04 -7.89 -25.43
CA ARG A 130 25.94 -8.81 -25.73
C ARG A 130 25.27 -9.38 -24.49
N GLY A 131 24.19 -8.73 -24.09
CA GLY A 131 23.21 -9.29 -23.18
C GLY A 131 21.94 -8.47 -23.23
N ARG A 132 21.22 -8.48 -24.37
CA ARG A 132 19.82 -8.03 -24.36
C ARG A 132 19.06 -8.99 -23.44
N PRO A 133 18.40 -8.53 -22.37
CA PRO A 133 17.38 -9.34 -21.73
C PRO A 133 16.29 -9.62 -22.77
N ALA A 134 15.94 -10.89 -22.91
CA ALA A 134 14.81 -11.31 -23.71
C ALA A 134 13.54 -10.61 -23.21
N PRO A 135 12.60 -10.23 -24.10
CA PRO A 135 11.27 -9.84 -23.67
C PRO A 135 10.59 -11.06 -23.04
N CYS A 136 10.56 -11.12 -21.71
CA CYS A 136 9.66 -12.02 -21.00
C CYS A 136 8.24 -11.62 -21.39
N GLY A 137 7.52 -12.58 -21.96
CA GLY A 137 6.31 -12.37 -22.71
C GLY A 137 5.15 -11.81 -21.87
N ASP A 138 4.32 -11.06 -22.58
CA ASP A 138 2.91 -10.85 -22.29
C ASP A 138 2.21 -12.21 -22.09
N ALA A 139 2.21 -12.70 -20.86
CA ALA A 139 1.38 -13.80 -20.42
C ALA A 139 0.21 -13.24 -19.61
N GLY A 140 -0.92 -13.08 -20.28
CA GLY A 140 -2.21 -13.33 -19.63
C GLY A 140 -2.92 -12.14 -18.99
N ALA A 141 -3.14 -11.06 -19.73
CA ALA A 141 -4.22 -10.13 -19.41
C ALA A 141 -5.16 -10.01 -20.62
N LEU A 142 -5.99 -11.03 -20.89
CA LEU A 142 -7.22 -10.90 -21.70
C LEU A 142 -8.13 -12.15 -21.65
N PRO A 143 -8.92 -12.36 -20.58
CA PRO A 143 -10.17 -13.12 -20.70
C PRO A 143 -11.43 -12.27 -20.42
N GLN A 144 -11.32 -11.07 -19.84
CA GLN A 144 -12.49 -10.27 -19.44
C GLN A 144 -13.17 -9.54 -20.61
N GLN A 145 -12.42 -9.15 -21.65
CA GLN A 145 -12.97 -8.31 -22.72
C GLN A 145 -13.89 -9.09 -23.69
N ARG A 146 -13.66 -10.40 -23.90
CA ARG A 146 -14.60 -11.24 -24.69
C ARG A 146 -15.89 -11.56 -23.95
N LEU A 147 -15.89 -11.54 -22.61
CA LEU A 147 -17.08 -11.84 -21.82
C LEU A 147 -18.11 -10.71 -21.86
N LEU A 148 -17.64 -9.46 -22.04
CA LEU A 148 -18.52 -8.30 -22.20
C LEU A 148 -19.12 -8.19 -23.62
N GLU A 149 -18.38 -8.59 -24.67
CA GLU A 149 -18.95 -8.66 -26.03
C GLU A 149 -20.03 -9.74 -26.16
N GLN A 150 -19.86 -10.91 -25.53
CA GLN A 150 -20.89 -11.96 -25.58
C GLN A 150 -22.17 -11.60 -24.83
N ARG A 151 -22.10 -10.75 -23.79
CA ARG A 151 -23.31 -10.28 -23.08
C ARG A 151 -24.07 -9.18 -23.82
N GLY A 152 -23.41 -8.42 -24.69
CA GLY A 152 -24.07 -7.36 -25.48
C GLY A 152 -24.95 -7.89 -26.61
N ALA A 153 -24.57 -9.01 -27.22
CA ALA A 153 -25.27 -9.54 -28.40
C ALA A 153 -26.65 -10.19 -28.10
N GLY A 154 -26.87 -10.67 -26.86
CA GLY A 154 -28.14 -11.33 -26.48
C GLY A 154 -29.29 -10.38 -26.11
N LEU A 155 -29.04 -9.07 -25.97
CA LEU A 155 -30.05 -8.11 -25.51
C LEU A 155 -30.80 -7.40 -26.65
N LEU A 156 -30.42 -7.63 -27.92
CA LEU A 156 -31.09 -7.03 -29.07
C LEU A 156 -32.14 -7.95 -29.73
N GLU A 157 -32.28 -9.20 -29.28
CA GLU A 157 -33.24 -10.17 -29.85
C GLU A 157 -34.55 -10.30 -29.05
N GLN A 158 -34.75 -9.46 -28.02
CA GLN A 158 -35.96 -9.45 -27.18
C GLN A 158 -36.81 -8.17 -27.31
N ARG A 159 -36.71 -7.43 -28.41
CA ARG A 159 -37.62 -6.33 -28.74
C ARG A 159 -38.44 -6.59 -29.99
#